data_AF-A0A1Y2ERA6-F1
#
_entry.id   AF-A0A1Y2ERA6-F1
#
_cell.length_a   1.000
_cell.length_b   1.000
_cell.length_c   1.000
_cell.angle_alpha   90.00
_cell.angle_beta   90.00
_cell.angle_gamma   90.00
#
_symmetry.space_group_name_H-M   'P 1'
#
loop_
_entity.id
_entity.type
_entity.pdbx_description
1 polymer ?
#
loop_
_entity_poly.entity_id
_entity_poly.type
_entity_poly.pdbx_seq_one_letter_code
_entity_poly.pdbx_strand_id
1 'polypeptide(L)'
;MTTTFPVAVHLSHPYLTQYQIETLSTRIRLLQTTESKELQLRLSACCWMQAVGRTLQFPVRSIGTAMMLYTRFHLFHAISDFNSNDVASACLFVASKMEDTSKKAKDILTAVYAYRHPQGPDLNPDSATLEEQRKRLLGLERMILEVHCFDFRARHPQAPLIKFARHHKVTKETTWLAWQLCADSYKTYAPHKVPPHGIAQACLSLACRLRQEPCSFPLQHISQVQLEETQEDLLDLYLNNRQYTTLDMEMDEQALMEIKSALAVTHNGRAVTKAIHSAYDILQAPSNMTFVGDKGTCRFVLHKERLDAEMIDAMDEA
;
A
#
# COMPACT_ATOMS: atom_id res chain seq x y z
N MET A 1 2.40 44.67 12.60
CA MET A 1 2.15 43.35 13.19
C MET A 1 2.00 42.37 12.04
N THR A 2 3.10 41.79 11.57
CA THR A 2 3.08 40.70 10.60
C THR A 2 2.67 39.44 11.36
N THR A 3 1.41 39.05 11.25
CA THR A 3 0.98 37.74 11.75
C THR A 3 1.53 36.70 10.81
N THR A 4 2.69 36.14 11.11
CA THR A 4 3.26 34.99 10.40
C THR A 4 2.33 33.79 10.63
N PHE A 5 1.69 33.34 9.55
CA PHE A 5 0.83 32.17 9.59
C PHE A 5 1.71 30.91 9.63
N PRO A 6 1.37 29.90 10.44
CA PRO A 6 2.19 28.71 10.57
C PRO A 6 2.27 27.93 9.24
N VAL A 7 3.49 27.57 8.83
CA VAL A 7 3.78 26.79 7.62
C VAL A 7 4.37 25.44 8.00
N ALA A 8 3.84 24.35 7.47
CA ALA A 8 4.42 23.02 7.57
C ALA A 8 4.83 22.52 6.17
N VAL A 9 6.06 22.03 6.03
CA VAL A 9 6.56 21.46 4.78
C VAL A 9 6.82 19.97 4.99
N HIS A 10 6.22 19.14 4.15
CA HIS A 10 6.29 17.67 4.25
C HIS A 10 7.02 17.10 3.03
N LEU A 11 8.09 16.33 3.27
CA LEU A 11 8.78 15.59 2.22
C LEU A 11 8.08 14.26 1.94
N SER A 12 7.91 13.91 0.66
CA SER A 12 7.38 12.61 0.26
C SER A 12 8.37 11.49 0.57
N HIS A 13 7.94 10.54 1.39
CA HIS A 13 8.64 9.30 1.68
C HIS A 13 7.81 8.12 1.12
N PRO A 14 7.99 7.75 -0.16
CA PRO A 14 7.17 6.71 -0.80
C PRO A 14 7.48 5.32 -0.24
N TYR A 15 8.71 5.08 0.20
CA TYR A 15 9.16 3.83 0.82
C TYR A 15 9.57 4.07 2.27
N LEU A 16 9.26 3.09 3.13
CA LEU A 16 9.51 3.05 4.56
C LEU A 16 10.17 1.72 4.90
N THR A 17 11.01 1.70 5.92
CA THR A 17 11.58 0.44 6.42
C THR A 17 10.56 -0.34 7.24
N GLN A 18 10.78 -1.64 7.42
CA GLN A 18 9.94 -2.48 8.27
C GLN A 18 9.79 -1.88 9.68
N TYR A 19 10.90 -1.41 10.25
CA TYR A 19 10.90 -0.79 11.57
C TYR A 19 10.06 0.50 11.62
N GLN A 20 10.13 1.35 10.59
CA GLN A 20 9.30 2.57 10.51
C GLN A 20 7.81 2.24 10.43
N ILE A 21 7.44 1.23 9.63
CA ILE A 21 6.06 0.77 9.52
C ILE A 21 5.54 0.23 10.87
N GLU A 22 6.33 -0.61 11.54
CA GLU A 22 5.98 -1.15 12.87
C GLU A 22 5.83 -0.03 13.90
N THR A 23 6.73 0.95 13.88
CA THR A 23 6.69 2.11 14.78
C THR A 23 5.44 2.95 14.54
N LEU A 24 5.12 3.25 13.28
CA LEU A 24 3.93 4.03 12.90
C LEU A 24 2.65 3.27 13.25
N SER A 25 2.52 2.01 12.83
CA SER A 25 1.34 1.19 13.14
C SER A 25 1.15 1.03 14.64
N THR A 26 2.22 0.72 15.39
CA THR A 26 2.13 0.63 16.87
C THR A 26 1.68 1.96 17.47
N ARG A 27 2.31 3.07 17.09
CA ARG A 27 1.96 4.41 17.60
C ARG A 27 0.48 4.76 17.37
N ILE A 28 -0.02 4.52 16.16
CA ILE A 28 -1.41 4.77 15.80
C ILE A 28 -2.37 3.82 16.53
N ARG A 29 -1.95 2.57 16.75
CA ARG A 29 -2.75 1.52 17.40
C ARG A 29 -2.93 1.70 18.90
N LEU A 30 -1.95 2.29 19.60
CA LEU A 30 -1.73 2.25 21.07
C LEU A 30 -2.94 2.59 21.97
N LEU A 31 -4.08 3.01 21.43
CA LEU A 31 -5.27 3.40 22.22
C LEU A 31 -6.59 2.75 21.77
N GLN A 32 -6.63 1.89 20.73
CA GLN A 32 -7.93 1.57 20.09
C GLN A 32 -8.15 0.12 19.58
N THR A 33 -7.13 -0.63 19.13
CA THR A 33 -7.32 -1.97 18.52
C THR A 33 -6.11 -2.91 18.71
N THR A 34 -6.28 -4.21 18.46
CA THR A 34 -5.16 -5.17 18.44
C THR A 34 -4.56 -5.28 17.04
N GLU A 35 -3.30 -5.72 16.95
CA GLU A 35 -2.59 -5.90 15.67
C GLU A 35 -3.33 -6.87 14.73
N SER A 36 -3.74 -8.01 15.28
CA SER A 36 -4.48 -9.03 14.53
C SER A 36 -5.80 -8.49 14.00
N LYS A 37 -6.52 -7.70 14.80
CA LYS A 37 -7.79 -7.08 14.37
C LYS A 37 -7.56 -6.01 13.30
N GLU A 38 -6.53 -5.17 13.44
CA GLU A 38 -6.15 -4.18 12.42
C GLU A 38 -5.78 -4.85 11.10
N LEU A 39 -4.98 -5.92 11.15
CA LEU A 39 -4.63 -6.72 9.99
C LEU A 39 -5.87 -7.31 9.31
N GLN A 40 -6.79 -7.92 10.07
CA GLN A 40 -8.02 -8.49 9.53
C GLN A 40 -8.90 -7.43 8.86
N LEU A 41 -9.07 -6.26 9.49
CA LEU A 41 -9.83 -5.15 8.93
C LEU A 41 -9.21 -4.67 7.62
N ARG A 42 -7.87 -4.53 7.57
CA ARG A 42 -7.14 -4.12 6.37
C ARG A 42 -7.28 -5.14 5.23
N LEU A 43 -7.10 -6.43 5.52
CA LEU A 43 -7.25 -7.49 4.52
C LEU A 43 -8.68 -7.60 3.99
N SER A 44 -9.67 -7.47 4.88
CA SER A 44 -11.09 -7.43 4.51
C SER A 44 -11.39 -6.24 3.59
N ALA A 45 -10.87 -5.04 3.92
CA ALA A 45 -11.00 -3.85 3.07
C ALA A 45 -10.35 -4.05 1.69
N CYS A 46 -9.17 -4.67 1.63
CA CYS A 46 -8.52 -4.99 0.35
C CYS A 46 -9.37 -5.94 -0.51
N CYS A 47 -9.91 -7.02 0.07
CA CYS A 47 -10.79 -7.94 -0.66
C CYS A 47 -12.07 -7.25 -1.13
N TRP A 48 -12.65 -6.40 -0.28
CA TRP A 48 -13.80 -5.59 -0.62
C TRP A 48 -13.51 -4.64 -1.79
N MET A 49 -12.38 -3.92 -1.77
CA MET A 49 -11.95 -3.06 -2.89
C MET A 49 -11.72 -3.86 -4.17
N GLN A 50 -11.18 -5.07 -4.07
CA GLN A 50 -11.00 -5.95 -5.22
C GLN A 50 -12.35 -6.34 -5.86
N ALA A 51 -13.35 -6.67 -5.04
CA ALA A 51 -14.68 -7.04 -5.52
C ALA A 51 -15.44 -5.85 -6.13
N VAL A 52 -15.47 -4.70 -5.45
CA VAL A 52 -16.10 -3.47 -5.97
C VAL A 52 -15.37 -2.97 -7.21
N GLY A 53 -14.03 -2.97 -7.19
CA GLY A 53 -13.21 -2.57 -8.33
C GLY A 53 -13.45 -3.43 -9.57
N ARG A 54 -13.62 -4.75 -9.42
CA ARG A 54 -14.02 -5.64 -10.52
C ARG A 54 -15.40 -5.31 -11.07
N THR A 55 -16.37 -4.99 -10.21
CA THR A 55 -17.72 -4.55 -10.61
C THR A 55 -17.66 -3.25 -11.41
N LEU A 56 -16.77 -2.34 -11.05
CA LEU A 56 -16.48 -1.09 -11.77
C LEU A 56 -15.63 -1.27 -13.04
N GLN A 57 -15.21 -2.51 -13.33
CA GLN A 57 -14.31 -2.89 -14.43
C GLN A 57 -12.94 -2.19 -14.37
N PHE A 58 -12.44 -1.93 -13.16
CA PHE A 58 -11.11 -1.39 -12.98
C PHE A 58 -10.03 -2.44 -13.30
N PRO A 59 -8.93 -2.04 -13.98
CA PRO A 59 -7.78 -2.90 -14.16
C PRO A 59 -7.08 -3.12 -12.82
N VAL A 60 -6.27 -4.19 -12.75
CA VAL A 60 -5.50 -4.57 -11.54
C VAL A 60 -4.66 -3.42 -10.99
N ARG A 61 -4.11 -2.56 -11.87
CA ARG A 61 -3.32 -1.39 -11.45
C ARG A 61 -4.13 -0.40 -10.60
N SER A 62 -5.36 -0.06 -10.99
CA SER A 62 -6.21 0.87 -10.26
C SER A 62 -6.66 0.30 -8.92
N ILE A 63 -6.96 -1.00 -8.87
CA ILE A 63 -7.28 -1.69 -7.61
C ILE A 63 -6.05 -1.74 -6.70
N GLY A 64 -4.88 -2.05 -7.25
CA GLY A 64 -3.61 -2.07 -6.51
C GLY A 64 -3.25 -0.69 -5.93
N THR A 65 -3.40 0.38 -6.72
CA THR A 65 -3.21 1.76 -6.24
C THR A 65 -4.19 2.07 -5.10
N ALA A 66 -5.46 1.67 -5.20
CA ALA A 66 -6.42 1.86 -4.10
C ALA A 66 -6.01 1.14 -2.81
N MET A 67 -5.52 -0.10 -2.91
CA MET A 67 -5.01 -0.86 -1.75
C MET A 67 -3.76 -0.22 -1.12
N MET A 68 -2.86 0.31 -1.95
CA MET A 68 -1.68 1.05 -1.48
C MET A 68 -2.08 2.35 -0.77
N LEU A 69 -3.04 3.10 -1.33
CA LEU A 69 -3.57 4.31 -0.69
C LEU A 69 -4.22 3.99 0.66
N TYR A 70 -5.03 2.94 0.72
CA TYR A 70 -5.71 2.51 1.95
C TYR A 70 -4.73 2.09 3.03
N THR A 71 -3.74 1.28 2.65
CA THR A 71 -2.71 0.79 3.58
C THR A 71 -1.87 1.94 4.10
N ARG A 72 -1.47 2.88 3.24
CA ARG A 72 -0.73 4.08 3.68
C ARG A 72 -1.56 5.00 4.55
N PHE A 73 -2.83 5.23 4.22
CA PHE A 73 -3.74 6.06 5.03
C PHE A 73 -3.77 5.61 6.49
N HIS A 74 -3.85 4.30 6.71
CA HIS A 74 -3.91 3.73 8.06
C HIS A 74 -2.55 3.62 8.79
N LEU A 75 -1.43 4.00 8.16
CA LEU A 75 -0.17 4.26 8.86
C LEU A 75 -0.16 5.60 9.60
N PHE A 76 -1.08 6.51 9.25
CA PHE A 76 -1.15 7.87 9.83
C PHE A 76 -2.50 8.15 10.50
N HIS A 77 -3.51 7.34 10.23
CA HIS A 77 -4.86 7.47 10.79
C HIS A 77 -5.36 6.15 11.36
N ALA A 78 -5.85 6.16 12.59
CA ALA A 78 -6.28 4.93 13.23
C ALA A 78 -7.47 4.31 12.49
N ILE A 79 -7.41 3.01 12.24
CA ILE A 79 -8.45 2.29 11.48
C ILE A 79 -9.82 2.34 12.16
N SER A 80 -9.85 2.56 13.49
CA SER A 80 -11.09 2.60 14.26
C SER A 80 -11.82 3.95 14.18
N ASP A 81 -11.13 5.01 13.80
CA ASP A 81 -11.70 6.36 13.68
C ASP A 81 -12.54 6.54 12.40
N PHE A 82 -12.43 5.60 11.45
CA PHE A 82 -13.03 5.74 10.12
C PHE A 82 -13.89 4.52 9.76
N ASN A 83 -14.95 4.77 8.99
CA ASN A 83 -15.65 3.68 8.32
C ASN A 83 -14.77 3.11 7.20
N SER A 84 -14.38 1.84 7.34
CA SER A 84 -13.48 1.16 6.39
C SER A 84 -13.98 1.24 4.95
N ASN A 85 -15.28 1.11 4.71
CA ASN A 85 -15.84 1.15 3.36
C ASN A 85 -15.84 2.57 2.77
N ASP A 86 -16.02 3.61 3.61
CA ASP A 86 -16.00 5.00 3.14
C ASP A 86 -14.58 5.37 2.69
N VAL A 87 -13.57 5.02 3.51
CA VAL A 87 -12.15 5.19 3.16
C VAL A 87 -11.80 4.38 1.91
N ALA A 88 -12.19 3.10 1.86
CA ALA A 88 -11.92 2.24 0.71
C ALA A 88 -12.59 2.75 -0.59
N SER A 89 -13.81 3.29 -0.51
CA SER A 89 -14.49 3.94 -1.65
C SER A 89 -13.72 5.17 -2.12
N ALA A 90 -13.24 5.99 -1.19
CA ALA A 90 -12.43 7.17 -1.51
C ALA A 90 -11.08 6.76 -2.12
N CYS A 91 -10.42 5.70 -1.63
CA CYS A 91 -9.20 5.16 -2.22
C CYS A 91 -9.43 4.69 -3.65
N LEU A 92 -10.54 3.98 -3.94
CA LEU A 92 -10.92 3.59 -5.31
C LEU A 92 -11.14 4.83 -6.20
N PHE A 93 -11.79 5.87 -5.69
CA PHE A 93 -12.01 7.11 -6.44
C PHE A 93 -10.70 7.83 -6.76
N VAL A 94 -9.82 8.02 -5.79
CA VAL A 94 -8.51 8.65 -5.98
C VAL A 94 -7.64 7.82 -6.93
N ALA A 95 -7.57 6.51 -6.73
CA ALA A 95 -6.81 5.61 -7.59
C ALA A 95 -7.31 5.62 -9.05
N SER A 96 -8.63 5.71 -9.26
CA SER A 96 -9.19 5.79 -10.62
C SER A 96 -8.66 7.00 -11.38
N LYS A 97 -8.44 8.13 -10.71
CA LYS A 97 -7.88 9.34 -11.30
C LYS A 97 -6.37 9.23 -11.49
N MET A 98 -5.65 8.64 -10.53
CA MET A 98 -4.20 8.43 -10.64
C MET A 98 -3.81 7.51 -11.80
N GLU A 99 -4.64 6.51 -12.12
CA GLU A 99 -4.34 5.47 -13.12
C GLU A 99 -5.01 5.69 -14.49
N ASP A 100 -5.52 6.89 -14.75
CA ASP A 100 -6.27 7.25 -15.97
C ASP A 100 -7.45 6.30 -16.26
N THR A 101 -8.17 5.94 -15.20
CA THR A 101 -9.36 5.07 -15.23
C THR A 101 -10.56 5.73 -14.55
N SER A 102 -10.60 7.06 -14.60
CA SER A 102 -11.55 7.90 -13.86
C SER A 102 -13.01 7.49 -14.03
N LYS A 103 -13.71 7.35 -12.90
CA LYS A 103 -15.17 7.19 -12.81
C LYS A 103 -15.76 8.33 -11.98
N LYS A 104 -17.03 8.66 -12.17
CA LYS A 104 -17.68 9.68 -11.32
C LYS A 104 -17.85 9.11 -9.91
N ALA A 105 -17.76 9.96 -8.89
CA ALA A 105 -17.98 9.54 -7.50
C ALA A 105 -19.34 8.86 -7.30
N LYS A 106 -20.40 9.34 -7.98
CA LYS A 106 -21.73 8.72 -7.94
C LYS A 106 -21.72 7.28 -8.50
N ASP A 107 -20.97 7.02 -9.57
CA ASP A 107 -20.88 5.68 -10.18
C ASP A 107 -20.22 4.68 -9.22
N ILE A 108 -19.15 5.12 -8.54
CA ILE A 108 -18.46 4.32 -7.52
C ILE A 108 -19.40 4.02 -6.36
N LEU A 109 -20.09 5.03 -5.82
CA LEU A 109 -21.03 4.84 -4.71
C LEU A 109 -22.22 3.95 -5.10
N THR A 110 -22.66 4.01 -6.36
CA THR A 110 -23.70 3.12 -6.89
C THR A 110 -23.22 1.66 -6.93
N ALA A 111 -21.98 1.43 -7.39
CA ALA A 111 -21.39 0.08 -7.37
C ALA A 111 -21.18 -0.45 -5.93
N VAL A 112 -20.80 0.43 -5.00
CA VAL A 112 -20.70 0.10 -3.57
C VAL A 112 -22.06 -0.31 -3.00
N TYR A 113 -23.12 0.41 -3.35
CA TYR A 113 -24.47 0.07 -2.93
C TYR A 113 -24.92 -1.28 -3.51
N ALA A 114 -24.74 -1.49 -4.82
CA ALA A 114 -25.08 -2.75 -5.48
C ALA A 114 -24.34 -3.95 -4.88
N TYR A 115 -23.06 -3.78 -4.51
CA TYR A 115 -22.29 -4.81 -3.83
C TYR A 115 -22.86 -5.16 -2.45
N ARG A 116 -23.32 -4.17 -1.67
CA ARG A 116 -23.94 -4.39 -0.35
C ARG A 116 -25.37 -4.95 -0.44
N HIS A 117 -26.07 -4.64 -1.53
CA HIS A 117 -27.46 -5.03 -1.74
C HIS A 117 -27.65 -5.72 -3.10
N PRO A 118 -27.16 -6.97 -3.28
CA PRO A 118 -27.22 -7.66 -4.57
C PRO A 118 -28.64 -7.91 -5.09
N GLN A 119 -29.62 -7.93 -4.18
CA GLN A 119 -31.06 -8.11 -4.44
C GLN A 119 -31.87 -6.88 -3.98
N GLY A 120 -31.18 -5.76 -3.70
CA GLY A 120 -31.82 -4.53 -3.25
C GLY A 120 -32.50 -3.77 -4.39
N PRO A 121 -33.35 -2.78 -4.06
CA PRO A 121 -33.89 -1.87 -5.06
C PRO A 121 -32.78 -1.02 -5.68
N ASP A 122 -32.98 -0.57 -6.92
CA ASP A 122 -32.05 0.37 -7.54
C ASP A 122 -31.93 1.66 -6.72
N LEU A 123 -30.71 2.14 -6.55
CA LEU A 123 -30.44 3.35 -5.80
C LEU A 123 -30.90 4.57 -6.61
N ASN A 124 -31.70 5.45 -6.01
CA ASN A 124 -32.00 6.75 -6.60
C ASN A 124 -30.73 7.64 -6.60
N PRO A 125 -30.18 8.02 -7.76
CA PRO A 125 -28.94 8.79 -7.89
C PRO A 125 -29.04 10.24 -7.40
N ASP A 126 -30.25 10.73 -7.13
CA ASP A 126 -30.52 12.07 -6.60
C ASP A 126 -31.04 12.03 -5.15
N SER A 127 -30.90 10.89 -4.48
CA SER A 127 -31.19 10.79 -3.06
C SER A 127 -30.26 11.68 -2.22
N ALA A 128 -30.82 12.38 -1.23
CA ALA A 128 -30.04 13.21 -0.30
C ALA A 128 -28.94 12.40 0.42
N THR A 129 -29.21 11.12 0.70
CA THR A 129 -28.23 10.19 1.29
C THR A 129 -27.02 9.99 0.38
N LEU A 130 -27.21 9.78 -0.93
CA LEU A 130 -26.08 9.61 -1.85
C LEU A 130 -25.23 10.88 -1.96
N GLU A 131 -25.85 12.05 -1.95
CA GLU A 131 -25.12 13.31 -1.97
C GLU A 131 -24.31 13.53 -0.68
N GLU A 132 -24.82 13.11 0.47
CA GLU A 132 -24.07 13.14 1.72
C GLU A 132 -22.86 12.18 1.69
N GLN A 133 -23.04 10.96 1.17
CA GLN A 133 -21.94 10.00 0.97
C GLN A 133 -20.89 10.55 0.00
N ARG A 134 -21.32 11.22 -1.06
CA ARG A 134 -20.43 11.90 -2.01
C ARG A 134 -19.62 13.00 -1.33
N LYS A 135 -20.23 13.83 -0.48
CA LYS A 135 -19.50 14.87 0.28
C LYS A 135 -18.45 14.25 1.21
N ARG A 136 -18.80 13.17 1.91
CA ARG A 136 -17.85 12.41 2.76
C ARG A 136 -16.69 11.84 1.96
N LEU A 137 -16.97 11.23 0.81
CA LEU A 137 -15.97 10.69 -0.10
C LEU A 137 -14.98 11.78 -0.57
N LEU A 138 -15.48 12.98 -0.90
CA LEU A 138 -14.63 14.11 -1.29
C LEU A 138 -13.78 14.66 -0.13
N GLY A 139 -14.30 14.62 1.10
CA GLY A 139 -13.52 14.95 2.29
C GLY A 139 -12.38 13.94 2.54
N LEU A 140 -12.67 12.65 2.38
CA LEU A 140 -11.69 11.57 2.49
C LEU A 140 -10.62 11.62 1.39
N GLU A 141 -11.02 11.95 0.16
CA GLU A 141 -10.06 12.17 -0.94
C GLU A 141 -8.95 13.12 -0.52
N ARG A 142 -9.30 14.27 0.07
CA ARG A 142 -8.32 15.27 0.46
C ARG A 142 -7.32 14.69 1.45
N MET A 143 -7.79 14.01 2.50
CA MET A 143 -6.91 13.42 3.52
C MET A 143 -6.00 12.33 2.92
N ILE A 144 -6.52 11.51 1.99
CA ILE A 144 -5.73 10.49 1.29
C ILE A 144 -4.60 11.14 0.48
N LEU A 145 -4.89 12.22 -0.26
CA LEU A 145 -3.89 12.93 -1.07
C LEU A 145 -2.81 13.58 -0.19
N GLU A 146 -3.21 14.16 0.94
CA GLU A 146 -2.30 14.74 1.92
C GLU A 146 -1.36 13.65 2.49
N VAL A 147 -1.88 12.50 2.94
CA VAL A 147 -1.06 11.37 3.45
C VAL A 147 -0.11 10.80 2.39
N HIS A 148 -0.47 10.89 1.11
CA HIS A 148 0.41 10.49 0.03
C HIS A 148 1.38 11.59 -0.42
N CYS A 149 1.38 12.75 0.23
CA CYS A 149 2.17 13.92 -0.14
C CYS A 149 1.98 14.36 -1.60
N PHE A 150 0.79 14.10 -2.18
CA PHE A 150 0.51 14.33 -3.60
C PHE A 150 1.53 13.66 -4.54
N ASP A 151 2.15 12.56 -4.12
CA ASP A 151 3.16 11.84 -4.90
C ASP A 151 2.51 10.76 -5.79
N PHE A 152 2.28 11.09 -7.06
CA PHE A 152 1.66 10.20 -8.03
C PHE A 152 2.67 9.35 -8.84
N ARG A 153 3.92 9.23 -8.37
CA ARG A 153 4.97 8.51 -9.07
C ARG A 153 4.95 7.00 -8.82
N ALA A 154 4.04 6.50 -7.97
CA ALA A 154 3.87 5.07 -7.72
C ALA A 154 3.69 4.30 -9.05
N ARG A 155 4.30 3.10 -9.11
CA ARG A 155 4.24 2.21 -10.28
C ARG A 155 3.93 0.79 -9.83
N HIS A 156 3.71 -0.10 -10.79
CA HIS A 156 3.18 -1.44 -10.57
C HIS A 156 4.20 -2.55 -10.93
N PRO A 157 4.31 -3.64 -10.15
CA PRO A 157 5.24 -4.75 -10.40
C PRO A 157 4.88 -5.58 -11.63
N GLN A 158 3.65 -5.50 -12.13
CA GLN A 158 3.14 -6.29 -13.27
C GLN A 158 3.97 -6.09 -14.54
N ALA A 159 4.27 -4.84 -14.90
CA ALA A 159 5.04 -4.54 -16.10
C ALA A 159 6.51 -5.04 -16.03
N PRO A 160 7.29 -4.76 -14.96
CA PRO A 160 8.64 -5.30 -14.83
C PRO A 160 8.63 -6.83 -14.69
N LEU A 161 7.63 -7.43 -14.03
CA LEU A 161 7.49 -8.88 -13.93
C LEU A 161 7.48 -9.56 -15.31
N ILE A 162 6.65 -9.09 -16.23
CA ILE A 162 6.55 -9.67 -17.57
C ILE A 162 7.88 -9.50 -18.33
N LYS A 163 8.60 -8.39 -18.13
CA LYS A 163 9.92 -8.18 -18.73
C LYS A 163 10.95 -9.17 -18.18
N PHE A 164 10.99 -9.36 -16.86
CA PHE A 164 11.90 -10.31 -16.22
C PHE A 164 11.59 -11.76 -16.61
N ALA A 165 10.32 -12.15 -16.59
CA ALA A 165 9.90 -13.48 -17.01
C ALA A 165 10.34 -13.80 -18.46
N ARG A 166 10.16 -12.84 -19.39
CA ARG A 166 10.61 -12.98 -20.78
C ARG A 166 12.13 -13.04 -20.90
N HIS A 167 12.85 -12.20 -20.17
CA HIS A 167 14.31 -12.15 -20.20
C HIS A 167 14.93 -13.47 -19.70
N HIS A 168 14.41 -13.99 -18.58
CA HIS A 168 14.87 -15.23 -17.97
C HIS A 168 14.23 -16.50 -18.53
N LYS A 169 13.36 -16.37 -19.55
CA LYS A 169 12.66 -17.48 -20.21
C LYS A 169 11.87 -18.37 -19.25
N VAL A 170 11.26 -17.76 -18.23
CA VAL A 170 10.42 -18.45 -17.24
C VAL A 170 9.15 -18.96 -17.92
N THR A 171 8.67 -20.14 -17.51
CA THR A 171 7.43 -20.72 -18.03
C THR A 171 6.21 -19.81 -17.84
N LYS A 172 5.19 -19.98 -18.70
CA LYS A 172 3.97 -19.15 -18.64
C LYS A 172 3.20 -19.39 -17.35
N GLU A 173 3.20 -20.63 -16.89
CA GLU A 173 2.55 -21.12 -15.68
C GLU A 173 3.19 -20.49 -14.44
N THR A 174 4.53 -20.51 -14.34
CA THR A 174 5.27 -19.85 -13.25
C THR A 174 5.13 -18.33 -13.32
N THR A 175 5.10 -17.76 -14.53
CA THR A 175 4.86 -16.31 -14.72
C THR A 175 3.46 -15.90 -14.25
N TRP A 176 2.45 -16.73 -14.51
CA TRP A 176 1.07 -16.51 -14.05
C TRP A 176 0.97 -16.58 -12.52
N LEU A 177 1.61 -17.57 -11.91
CA LEU A 177 1.73 -17.66 -10.45
C LEU A 177 2.40 -16.40 -9.88
N ALA A 178 3.52 -15.97 -10.45
CA ALA A 178 4.22 -14.75 -10.05
C ALA A 178 3.34 -13.49 -10.21
N TRP A 179 2.48 -13.46 -11.22
CA TRP A 179 1.53 -12.36 -11.43
C TRP A 179 0.46 -12.32 -10.33
N GLN A 180 -0.05 -13.48 -9.91
CA GLN A 180 -0.99 -13.58 -8.79
C GLN A 180 -0.33 -13.19 -7.47
N LEU A 181 0.91 -13.64 -7.23
CA LEU A 181 1.72 -13.21 -6.07
C LEU A 181 1.90 -11.68 -6.05
N CYS A 182 2.21 -11.06 -7.19
CA CYS A 182 2.28 -9.60 -7.32
C CYS A 182 0.95 -8.91 -6.98
N ALA A 183 -0.19 -9.47 -7.41
CA ALA A 183 -1.50 -8.91 -7.11
C ALA A 183 -1.82 -9.01 -5.60
N ASP A 184 -1.46 -10.11 -4.95
CA ASP A 184 -1.65 -10.28 -3.51
C ASP A 184 -0.63 -9.49 -2.68
N SER A 185 0.52 -9.08 -3.25
CA SER A 185 1.48 -8.20 -2.57
C SER A 185 0.89 -6.84 -2.19
N TYR A 186 -0.16 -6.36 -2.89
CA TYR A 186 -0.88 -5.14 -2.48
C TYR A 186 -1.65 -5.27 -1.17
N LYS A 187 -1.87 -6.50 -0.70
CA LYS A 187 -2.53 -6.78 0.59
C LYS A 187 -1.52 -6.74 1.75
N THR A 188 -0.22 -6.64 1.48
CA THR A 188 0.83 -6.50 2.49
C THR A 188 1.42 -5.09 2.49
N TYR A 189 2.42 -4.84 3.35
CA TYR A 189 3.17 -3.59 3.33
C TYR A 189 4.31 -3.57 2.30
N ALA A 190 4.52 -4.65 1.53
CA ALA A 190 5.62 -4.73 0.56
C ALA A 190 5.68 -3.56 -0.44
N PRO A 191 4.57 -3.05 -1.02
CA PRO A 191 4.58 -1.86 -1.88
C PRO A 191 5.07 -0.58 -1.21
N HIS A 192 5.06 -0.54 0.12
CA HIS A 192 5.58 0.57 0.91
C HIS A 192 7.02 0.35 1.37
N LYS A 193 7.61 -0.84 1.15
CA LYS A 193 9.00 -1.15 1.53
C LYS A 193 9.95 -1.19 0.35
N VAL A 194 9.48 -1.72 -0.78
CA VAL A 194 10.33 -2.09 -1.91
C VAL A 194 9.76 -1.51 -3.20
N PRO A 195 10.61 -1.02 -4.12
CA PRO A 195 10.16 -0.53 -5.40
C PRO A 195 9.54 -1.63 -6.27
N PRO A 196 8.71 -1.29 -7.27
CA PRO A 196 7.93 -2.26 -8.04
C PRO A 196 8.75 -3.32 -8.79
N HIS A 197 9.95 -2.98 -9.25
CA HIS A 197 10.84 -3.96 -9.87
C HIS A 197 11.37 -4.98 -8.85
N GLY A 198 11.61 -4.57 -7.60
CA GLY A 198 12.02 -5.47 -6.53
C GLY A 198 10.91 -6.43 -6.12
N ILE A 199 9.68 -5.95 -6.02
CA ILE A 199 8.51 -6.80 -5.76
C ILE A 199 8.33 -7.82 -6.89
N ALA A 200 8.45 -7.38 -8.15
CA ALA A 200 8.37 -8.26 -9.30
C ALA A 200 9.43 -9.37 -9.26
N GLN A 201 10.69 -9.02 -8.94
CA GLN A 201 11.78 -9.99 -8.81
C GLN A 201 11.56 -10.95 -7.63
N ALA A 202 11.11 -10.44 -6.48
CA ALA A 202 10.81 -11.25 -5.30
C ALA A 202 9.69 -12.26 -5.57
N CYS A 203 8.59 -11.82 -6.21
CA CYS A 203 7.46 -12.67 -6.59
C CYS A 203 7.85 -13.71 -7.64
N LEU A 204 8.64 -13.33 -8.64
CA LEU A 204 9.12 -14.27 -9.68
C LEU A 204 10.08 -15.32 -9.08
N SER A 205 10.98 -14.89 -8.21
CA SER A 205 11.87 -15.80 -7.48
C SER A 205 11.10 -16.77 -6.58
N LEU A 206 10.08 -16.28 -5.87
CA LEU A 206 9.23 -17.11 -5.03
C LEU A 206 8.44 -18.12 -5.87
N ALA A 207 7.84 -17.68 -6.99
CA ALA A 207 7.12 -18.57 -7.90
C ALA A 207 8.01 -19.67 -8.47
N CYS A 208 9.24 -19.35 -8.88
CA CYS A 208 10.19 -20.35 -9.36
C CYS A 208 10.55 -21.37 -8.27
N ARG A 209 10.76 -20.94 -7.01
CA ARG A 209 11.02 -21.85 -5.88
C ARG A 209 9.85 -22.79 -5.63
N LEU A 210 8.62 -22.26 -5.64
CA LEU A 210 7.40 -23.04 -5.43
C LEU A 210 7.15 -24.07 -6.54
N ARG A 211 7.56 -23.76 -7.78
CA ARG A 211 7.45 -24.64 -8.94
C ARG A 211 8.69 -25.49 -9.18
N GLN A 212 9.71 -25.37 -8.33
CA GLN A 212 11.02 -26.02 -8.47
C GLN A 212 11.67 -25.75 -9.85
N GLU A 213 11.40 -24.58 -10.43
CA GLU A 213 11.96 -24.13 -11.71
C GLU A 213 13.32 -23.46 -11.45
N PRO A 214 14.39 -23.84 -12.17
CA PRO A 214 15.72 -23.27 -11.96
C PRO A 214 15.76 -21.83 -12.48
N CYS A 215 15.58 -20.88 -11.57
CA CYS A 215 15.67 -19.46 -11.89
C CYS A 215 16.70 -18.77 -11.01
N SER A 216 17.74 -18.19 -11.63
CA SER A 216 18.70 -17.31 -10.95
C SER A 216 18.49 -15.88 -11.46
N PHE A 217 18.18 -14.99 -10.52
CA PHE A 217 17.95 -13.58 -10.79
C PHE A 217 19.08 -12.78 -10.17
N PRO A 218 19.98 -12.16 -10.96
CA PRO A 218 21.00 -11.30 -10.40
C PRO A 218 20.33 -10.14 -9.64
N LEU A 219 20.83 -9.82 -8.46
CA LEU A 219 20.38 -8.65 -7.71
C LEU A 219 20.84 -7.40 -8.45
N GLN A 220 19.91 -6.70 -9.09
CA GLN A 220 20.16 -5.42 -9.73
C GLN A 220 19.28 -4.38 -9.05
N HIS A 221 19.92 -3.37 -8.43
CA HIS A 221 19.25 -2.25 -7.76
C HIS A 221 18.40 -2.61 -6.53
N ILE A 222 18.33 -3.88 -6.14
CA ILE A 222 17.65 -4.35 -4.92
C ILE A 222 18.61 -5.11 -4.03
N SER A 223 18.48 -4.95 -2.72
CA SER A 223 19.26 -5.74 -1.78
C SER A 223 18.64 -7.12 -1.57
N GLN A 224 19.47 -8.09 -1.21
CA GLN A 224 19.00 -9.42 -0.83
C GLN A 224 17.98 -9.34 0.33
N VAL A 225 18.20 -8.42 1.27
CA VAL A 225 17.31 -8.19 2.43
C VAL A 225 15.92 -7.77 1.98
N GLN A 226 15.81 -6.80 1.06
CA GLN A 226 14.51 -6.33 0.55
C GLN A 226 13.75 -7.42 -0.22
N LEU A 227 14.48 -8.27 -0.96
CA LEU A 227 13.90 -9.41 -1.66
C LEU A 227 13.33 -10.42 -0.67
N GLU A 228 14.13 -10.81 0.34
CA GLU A 228 13.74 -11.78 1.37
C GLU A 228 12.57 -11.26 2.22
N GLU A 229 12.60 -10.00 2.66
CA GLU A 229 11.50 -9.37 3.41
C GLU A 229 10.18 -9.35 2.62
N THR A 230 10.24 -9.12 1.31
CA THR A 230 9.04 -9.16 0.45
C THR A 230 8.50 -10.59 0.32
N GLN A 231 9.39 -11.58 0.27
CA GLN A 231 8.98 -12.98 0.23
C GLN A 231 8.37 -13.41 1.57
N GLU A 232 8.96 -13.00 2.69
CA GLU A 232 8.44 -13.25 4.03
C GLU A 232 7.04 -12.66 4.22
N ASP A 233 6.81 -11.39 3.83
CA ASP A 233 5.48 -10.76 3.88
C ASP A 233 4.41 -11.59 3.15
N LEU A 234 4.76 -12.09 1.95
CA LEU A 234 3.86 -12.91 1.14
C LEU A 234 3.62 -14.27 1.79
N LEU A 235 4.67 -14.93 2.26
CA LEU A 235 4.56 -16.22 2.93
C LEU A 235 3.71 -16.11 4.20
N ASP A 236 3.85 -15.04 4.98
CA ASP A 236 3.02 -14.77 6.16
C ASP A 236 1.56 -14.59 5.78
N LEU A 237 1.27 -13.88 4.69
CA LEU A 237 -0.09 -13.74 4.17
C LEU A 237 -0.70 -15.10 3.79
N TYR A 238 0.05 -15.97 3.09
CA TYR A 238 -0.46 -17.29 2.68
C TYR A 238 -0.63 -18.27 3.85
N LEU A 239 0.29 -18.27 4.81
CA LEU A 239 0.26 -19.19 5.95
C LEU A 239 -0.81 -18.80 6.98
N ASN A 240 -0.98 -17.50 7.26
CA ASN A 240 -1.85 -17.04 8.35
C ASN A 240 -3.20 -16.50 7.87
N ASN A 241 -3.32 -16.10 6.60
CA ASN A 241 -4.45 -15.30 6.11
C ASN A 241 -4.95 -15.73 4.72
N ARG A 242 -4.86 -17.03 4.42
CA ARG A 242 -5.20 -17.64 3.12
C ARG A 242 -6.59 -17.27 2.58
N GLN A 243 -7.58 -17.11 3.46
CA GLN A 243 -8.95 -16.74 3.06
C GLN A 243 -9.07 -15.37 2.37
N TYR A 244 -8.04 -14.52 2.45
CA TYR A 244 -8.00 -13.20 1.83
C TYR A 244 -7.15 -13.16 0.56
N THR A 245 -6.55 -14.26 0.10
CA THR A 245 -5.66 -14.27 -1.07
C THR A 245 -6.44 -14.56 -2.35
N THR A 246 -5.83 -14.25 -3.51
CA THR A 246 -6.44 -14.48 -4.84
C THR A 246 -6.08 -15.87 -5.39
N LEU A 247 -5.08 -16.52 -4.82
CA LEU A 247 -4.65 -17.86 -5.20
C LEU A 247 -5.63 -18.92 -4.70
N ASP A 248 -6.24 -19.64 -5.64
CA ASP A 248 -6.98 -20.87 -5.34
C ASP A 248 -6.06 -21.93 -4.72
N MET A 249 -6.68 -22.84 -3.97
CA MET A 249 -6.14 -23.77 -2.98
C MET A 249 -5.02 -24.76 -3.42
N GLU A 250 -4.37 -24.57 -4.57
CA GLU A 250 -3.41 -25.53 -5.16
C GLU A 250 -1.98 -25.44 -4.60
N MET A 251 -1.68 -24.48 -3.71
CA MET A 251 -0.36 -24.36 -3.12
C MET A 251 -0.18 -25.33 -1.96
N ASP A 252 0.90 -26.12 -2.01
CA ASP A 252 1.33 -27.00 -0.94
C ASP A 252 1.81 -26.15 0.25
N GLU A 253 1.10 -26.26 1.37
CA GLU A 253 1.43 -25.55 2.62
C GLU A 253 2.80 -25.99 3.15
N GLN A 254 3.18 -27.24 2.90
CA GLN A 254 4.48 -27.75 3.31
C GLN A 254 5.61 -27.03 2.56
N ALA A 255 5.50 -26.90 1.23
CA ALA A 255 6.45 -26.15 0.42
C ALA A 255 6.57 -24.68 0.88
N LEU A 256 5.47 -24.04 1.27
CA LEU A 256 5.48 -22.67 1.81
C LEU A 256 6.24 -22.58 3.14
N MET A 257 6.01 -23.52 4.06
CA MET A 257 6.72 -23.58 5.35
C MET A 257 8.22 -23.88 5.17
N GLU A 258 8.58 -24.79 4.26
CA GLU A 258 9.96 -25.11 3.94
C GLU A 258 10.73 -23.88 3.43
N ILE A 259 10.15 -23.16 2.46
CA ILE A 259 10.75 -21.91 1.94
C ILE A 259 10.88 -20.87 3.05
N LYS A 260 9.86 -20.70 3.89
CA LYS A 260 9.92 -19.75 5.03
C LYS A 260 11.03 -20.11 6.01
N SER A 261 11.19 -21.39 6.33
CA SER A 261 12.26 -21.85 7.23
C SER A 261 13.67 -21.57 6.65
N ALA A 262 13.85 -21.76 5.34
CA ALA A 262 15.11 -21.50 4.65
C ALA A 262 15.49 -20.01 4.64
N LEU A 263 14.50 -19.12 4.54
CA LEU A 263 14.69 -17.66 4.63
C LEU A 263 15.09 -17.24 6.06
N ALA A 264 14.44 -17.78 7.08
CA ALA A 264 14.72 -17.46 8.47
C ALA A 264 16.17 -17.80 8.91
N VAL A 265 16.71 -18.93 8.42
CA VAL A 265 18.12 -19.32 8.66
C VAL A 265 19.09 -18.28 8.09
N THR A 266 18.77 -17.70 6.94
CA THR A 266 19.57 -16.67 6.28
C THR A 266 19.54 -15.33 7.04
N HIS A 267 18.40 -15.00 7.65
CA HIS A 267 18.23 -13.77 8.45
C HIS A 267 18.95 -13.77 9.79
N ASN A 268 19.01 -14.91 10.49
CA ASN A 268 19.66 -15.01 11.81
C ASN A 268 21.18 -14.73 11.75
N GLY A 269 21.82 -14.87 10.58
CA GLY A 269 23.22 -14.50 10.38
C GLY A 269 23.50 -12.99 10.28
N ARG A 270 22.48 -12.12 10.23
CA ARG A 270 22.61 -10.67 9.94
C ARG A 270 22.15 -9.73 11.08
N ALA A 271 22.09 -10.21 12.31
CA ALA A 271 21.52 -9.49 13.47
C ALA A 271 22.12 -8.09 13.75
N VAL A 272 23.39 -7.85 13.39
CA VAL A 272 24.08 -6.57 13.64
C VAL A 272 23.56 -5.43 12.75
N THR A 273 23.11 -5.74 11.53
CA THR A 273 22.65 -4.72 10.56
C THR A 273 21.29 -4.14 10.92
N LYS A 274 20.41 -4.91 11.57
CA LYS A 274 19.06 -4.47 12.00
C LYS A 274 19.09 -3.39 13.07
N ALA A 275 20.03 -3.46 14.02
CA ALA A 275 20.14 -2.49 15.12
C ALA A 275 20.62 -1.10 14.65
N ILE A 276 21.54 -1.05 13.69
CA ILE A 276 22.07 0.21 13.14
C ILE A 276 21.03 0.90 12.25
N HIS A 277 20.31 0.13 11.42
CA HIS A 277 19.22 0.68 10.61
C HIS A 277 18.10 1.23 11.48
N SER A 278 17.71 0.53 12.56
CA SER A 278 16.68 1.00 13.50
C SER A 278 16.99 2.39 14.08
N ALA A 279 18.22 2.69 14.49
CA ALA A 279 18.56 4.00 15.05
C ALA A 279 18.49 5.16 14.02
N TYR A 280 18.93 4.92 12.78
CA TYR A 280 18.86 5.89 11.69
C TYR A 280 17.41 6.07 11.19
N ASP A 281 16.66 4.97 11.13
CA ASP A 281 15.28 4.92 10.70
C ASP A 281 14.34 5.67 11.66
N ILE A 282 14.64 5.71 12.97
CA ILE A 282 13.93 6.52 13.96
C ILE A 282 14.12 8.01 13.67
N LEU A 283 15.34 8.44 13.34
CA LEU A 283 15.67 9.85 13.05
C LEU A 283 15.04 10.34 11.74
N GLN A 284 14.76 9.42 10.81
CA GLN A 284 14.14 9.71 9.51
C GLN A 284 12.69 9.27 9.40
N ALA A 285 12.11 8.68 10.46
CA ALA A 285 10.72 8.27 10.44
C ALA A 285 9.85 9.51 10.20
N PRO A 286 8.91 9.47 9.25
CA PRO A 286 8.01 10.59 9.05
C PRO A 286 7.31 10.90 10.37
N SER A 287 7.46 12.12 10.86
CA SER A 287 6.67 12.65 11.96
C SER A 287 5.19 12.59 11.59
N ASN A 288 4.31 12.61 12.59
CA ASN A 288 2.88 12.78 12.30
C ASN A 288 2.75 13.98 11.38
N MET A 289 2.00 13.82 10.29
CA MET A 289 1.67 14.96 9.44
C MET A 289 0.98 16.00 10.32
N THR A 290 1.73 17.02 10.70
CA THR A 290 1.23 18.16 11.45
C THR A 290 0.37 18.95 10.49
N PHE A 291 -0.93 18.67 10.55
CA PHE A 291 -1.93 19.50 9.93
C PHE A 291 -1.98 20.78 10.74
N VAL A 292 -1.36 21.82 10.19
CA VAL A 292 -1.56 23.16 10.69
C VAL A 292 -3.05 23.46 10.45
N GLY A 293 -3.79 23.80 11.50
CA GLY A 293 -5.25 24.01 11.42
C GLY A 293 -5.65 25.11 10.42
N ASP A 294 -6.92 25.51 10.39
CA ASP A 294 -7.53 26.35 9.34
C ASP A 294 -6.82 27.68 8.98
N LYS A 295 -5.85 28.13 9.79
CA LYS A 295 -5.06 29.34 9.58
C LYS A 295 -3.63 29.11 9.09
N GLY A 296 -3.25 27.87 8.78
CA GLY A 296 -1.90 27.52 8.33
C GLY A 296 -1.80 27.03 6.90
N THR A 297 -0.58 26.95 6.38
CA THR A 297 -0.28 26.38 5.06
C THR A 297 0.50 25.08 5.20
N CYS A 298 0.00 24.00 4.59
CA CYS A 298 0.76 22.75 4.44
C CYS A 298 1.28 22.64 3.01
N ARG A 299 2.58 22.46 2.83
CA ARG A 299 3.26 22.25 1.55
C ARG A 299 3.80 20.84 1.46
N PHE A 300 3.78 20.26 0.27
CA PHE A 300 4.28 18.92 -0.01
C PHE A 300 5.37 18.99 -1.06
N VAL A 301 6.52 18.40 -0.75
CA VAL A 301 7.73 18.48 -1.57
C VAL A 301 8.21 17.08 -1.91
N LEU A 302 8.66 16.88 -3.15
CA LEU A 302 9.14 15.59 -3.65
C LEU A 302 10.67 15.46 -3.65
N HIS A 303 11.39 16.58 -3.54
CA HIS A 303 12.84 16.67 -3.64
C HIS A 303 13.43 17.34 -2.40
N LYS A 304 14.44 16.70 -1.80
CA LYS A 304 15.08 17.18 -0.56
C LYS A 304 15.69 18.58 -0.72
N GLU A 305 16.32 18.88 -1.85
CA GLU A 305 16.90 20.21 -2.13
C GLU A 305 15.88 21.34 -2.00
N ARG A 306 14.63 21.08 -2.40
CA ARG A 306 13.54 22.05 -2.29
C ARG A 306 13.00 22.15 -0.87
N LEU A 307 13.06 21.06 -0.09
CA LEU A 307 12.76 21.13 1.35
C LEU A 307 13.78 22.04 2.04
N ASP A 308 15.06 21.84 1.77
CA ASP A 308 16.14 22.62 2.37
C ASP A 308 15.99 24.12 2.02
N ALA A 309 15.66 24.45 0.76
CA ALA A 309 15.35 25.81 0.34
C ALA A 309 14.11 26.41 1.02
N GLU A 310 12.99 25.68 1.06
CA GLU A 310 11.74 26.17 1.69
C GLU A 310 11.87 26.29 3.22
N MET A 311 12.73 25.50 3.86
CA MET A 311 13.04 25.65 5.29
C MET A 311 13.90 26.89 5.57
N ILE A 312 14.84 27.23 4.69
CA ILE A 312 15.63 28.46 4.79
C ILE A 312 14.71 29.68 4.63
N ASP A 313 13.86 29.69 3.60
CA ASP A 313 12.89 30.77 3.37
C ASP A 313 11.92 30.93 4.57
N ALA A 314 11.46 29.82 5.15
CA ALA A 314 10.58 29.85 6.32
C ALA A 314 11.28 30.34 7.61
N MET A 315 12.61 30.19 7.71
CA MET A 315 13.40 30.74 8.82
C MET A 315 13.68 32.24 8.64
N ASP A 316 13.84 32.71 7.40
CA ASP A 316 14.06 34.13 7.10
C ASP A 316 12.76 34.96 7.19
N GLU A 317 11.59 34.33 7.07
CA GLU A 317 10.27 34.96 7.22
C GLU A 317 9.75 35.04 8.67
N ALA A 318 10.39 34.33 9.63
CA ALA A 318 9.97 34.22 11.03
C ALA A 318 10.57 35.29 11.95
#